data_AF-A0A6M0ARC2-F1
#
_entry.id   AF-A0A6M0ARC2-F1
#
_cell.length_a   1.000
_cell.length_b   1.000
_cell.length_c   1.000
_cell.angle_alpha   90.00
_cell.angle_beta   90.00
_cell.angle_gamma   90.00
#
_symmetry.space_group_name_H-M   'P 1'
#
loop_
_entity.id
_entity.type
_entity.pdbx_description
1 polymer ?
#
loop_
_entity_poly.entity_id
_entity_poly.type
_entity_poly.pdbx_seq_one_letter_code
_entity_poly.pdbx_strand_id
1 'polypeptide(L)'
;DYNMWVRMADAGYGNVYANEILACYRVWTDAKNLRPKRKNIELKGCIRVFEDSILPAFKRRGWDTKVIEQQRRKLALRHTAYCYRPLFNEVERTELIALLKELGDSPALRFRMLLSKLGFRAVFEWTISMELRLKGMVKGWLSTLQNYLRSQTAG
;
A
#
# COMPACT_ATOMS: atom_id res chain seq x y z
N ASP A 1 12.71 -1.89 3.89
CA ASP A 1 12.37 -3.11 4.65
C ASP A 1 11.55 -4.17 3.95
N TYR A 2 10.59 -3.86 3.06
CA TYR A 2 9.81 -4.90 2.37
C TYR A 2 10.67 -5.96 1.65
N ASN A 3 11.77 -5.58 0.99
CA ASN A 3 12.70 -6.54 0.36
C ASN A 3 13.34 -7.49 1.40
N MET A 4 13.78 -6.95 2.54
CA MET A 4 14.32 -7.77 3.64
C MET A 4 13.28 -8.77 4.15
N TRP A 5 12.05 -8.32 4.38
CA TRP A 5 10.96 -9.17 4.86
C TRP A 5 10.64 -10.30 3.87
N VAL A 6 10.65 -10.00 2.57
CA VAL A 6 10.46 -11.00 1.52
C VAL A 6 11.60 -12.02 1.51
N ARG A 7 12.86 -11.59 1.63
CA ARG A 7 14.01 -12.49 1.72
C ARG A 7 13.96 -13.39 2.95
N MET A 8 13.52 -12.87 4.09
CA MET A 8 13.36 -13.66 5.31
C MET A 8 12.21 -14.67 5.19
N ALA A 9 11.06 -14.26 4.64
CA ALA A 9 9.98 -15.20 4.33
C ALA A 9 10.44 -16.28 3.32
N ASP A 10 11.23 -15.91 2.32
CA ASP A 10 11.85 -16.81 1.34
C ASP A 10 12.91 -17.74 1.94
N ALA A 11 13.53 -17.37 3.05
CA ALA A 11 14.37 -18.25 3.86
C ALA A 11 13.57 -19.16 4.83
N GLY A 12 12.24 -19.02 4.87
CA GLY A 12 11.35 -19.88 5.67
C GLY A 12 10.96 -19.30 7.03
N TYR A 13 11.34 -18.05 7.33
CA TYR A 13 10.94 -17.40 8.56
C TYR A 13 9.48 -16.94 8.50
N GLY A 14 8.64 -17.46 9.40
CA GLY A 14 7.21 -17.12 9.48
C GLY A 14 6.89 -15.81 10.19
N ASN A 15 7.80 -15.32 11.05
CA ASN A 15 7.69 -14.03 11.74
C ASN A 15 9.07 -13.36 11.79
N VAL A 16 9.11 -12.06 11.49
CA VAL A 16 10.30 -11.23 11.57
C VAL A 16 10.03 -10.08 12.52
N TYR A 17 10.70 -10.09 13.67
CA TYR A 17 10.70 -8.95 14.58
C TYR A 17 11.92 -8.08 14.30
N ALA A 18 11.66 -6.82 13.96
CA ALA A 18 12.66 -5.77 13.99
C ALA A 18 12.37 -4.92 15.23
N ASN A 19 13.27 -4.99 16.21
CA ASN A 19 13.22 -4.17 17.43
C ASN A 19 13.64 -2.71 17.17
N GLU A 20 14.19 -2.43 15.98
CA GLU A 20 14.66 -1.11 15.57
C GLU A 20 14.02 -0.68 14.23
N ILE A 21 13.91 0.64 14.02
CA ILE A 21 13.43 1.20 12.76
C ILE A 21 14.51 0.98 11.70
N LEU A 22 14.34 -0.06 10.88
CA LEU A 22 15.28 -0.45 9.82
C LEU A 22 15.31 0.53 8.63
N ALA A 23 14.32 1.41 8.52
CA ALA A 23 14.29 2.49 7.55
C ALA A 23 14.46 3.84 8.25
N CYS A 24 15.68 4.39 8.24
CA CYS A 24 15.86 5.82 8.49
C CYS A 24 14.87 6.60 7.61
N TYR A 25 13.88 7.24 8.22
CA TYR A 25 12.96 8.12 7.50
C TYR A 25 13.81 9.26 6.96
N ARG A 26 14.18 9.15 5.69
CA ARG A 26 15.09 10.07 5.05
C ARG A 26 14.43 11.45 5.09
N VAL A 27 14.98 12.33 5.94
CA VAL A 27 14.54 13.72 6.08
C VAL A 27 15.01 14.44 4.83
N TRP A 28 14.13 14.53 3.84
CA TRP A 28 14.37 15.29 2.62
C TRP A 28 13.89 16.71 2.84
N THR A 29 14.73 17.54 3.44
CA THR A 29 14.57 18.99 3.44
C THR A 29 15.11 19.53 2.12
N ASP A 30 14.22 19.93 1.21
CA ASP A 30 14.58 20.89 0.18
C ASP A 30 14.22 22.31 0.64
N ALA A 31 14.93 23.30 0.09
CA ALA A 31 14.84 24.70 0.49
C ALA A 31 13.48 25.38 0.15
N LYS A 32 12.54 24.67 -0.52
CA LYS A 32 11.29 25.27 -1.03
C LYS A 32 10.01 24.53 -0.61
N ASN A 33 10.08 23.46 0.18
CA ASN A 33 8.92 22.63 0.56
C ASN A 33 8.12 22.06 -0.63
N LEU A 34 8.66 22.12 -1.85
CA LEU A 34 8.01 21.65 -3.05
C LEU A 34 8.45 20.20 -3.24
N ARG A 35 7.50 19.26 -3.17
CA ARG A 35 7.76 17.81 -3.14
C ARG A 35 7.47 17.13 -4.49
N PRO A 36 8.12 17.48 -5.61
CA PRO A 36 7.92 16.76 -6.86
C PRO A 36 8.44 15.32 -6.71
N LYS A 37 7.79 14.38 -7.39
CA LYS A 37 8.23 12.97 -7.55
C LYS A 37 8.17 12.03 -6.35
N ARG A 38 7.74 12.43 -5.14
CA ARG A 38 7.57 11.47 -3.99
C ARG A 38 6.68 10.28 -4.35
N LYS A 39 5.55 10.55 -5.00
CA LYS A 39 4.59 9.51 -5.38
C LYS A 39 5.11 8.62 -6.50
N ASN A 40 5.90 9.16 -7.42
CA ASN A 40 6.54 8.41 -8.49
C ASN A 40 7.53 7.39 -7.93
N ILE A 41 8.42 7.83 -7.03
CA ILE A 41 9.39 6.96 -6.34
C ILE A 41 8.68 5.89 -5.52
N GLU A 42 7.61 6.25 -4.81
CA GLU A 42 6.80 5.32 -4.03
C GLU A 42 6.20 4.22 -4.91
N LEU A 43 5.53 4.57 -6.01
CA LEU A 43 4.95 3.59 -6.93
C LEU A 43 6.01 2.69 -7.56
N LYS A 44 7.14 3.25 -8.02
CA LYS A 44 8.28 2.47 -8.53
C LYS A 44 8.84 1.51 -7.48
N GLY A 45 8.93 1.97 -6.22
CA GLY A 45 9.35 1.12 -5.11
C GLY A 45 8.41 -0.06 -4.88
N CYS A 46 7.09 0.18 -4.91
CA CYS A 46 6.10 -0.89 -4.82
C CYS A 46 6.22 -1.90 -5.97
N ILE A 47 6.34 -1.41 -7.21
CA ILE A 47 6.50 -2.26 -8.41
C ILE A 47 7.71 -3.17 -8.26
N ARG A 48 8.88 -2.60 -7.95
CA ARG A 48 10.13 -3.37 -7.75
C ARG A 48 10.02 -4.43 -6.65
N VAL A 49 9.35 -4.13 -5.54
CA VAL A 49 9.13 -5.15 -4.48
C VAL A 49 8.33 -6.34 -5.01
N PHE A 50 7.29 -6.10 -5.81
CA PHE A 50 6.53 -7.18 -6.41
C PHE A 50 7.34 -7.97 -7.45
N GLU A 51 8.07 -7.28 -8.32
CA GLU A 51 8.75 -7.88 -9.48
C GLU A 51 10.07 -8.55 -9.11
N ASP A 52 10.87 -7.92 -8.26
CA ASP A 52 12.23 -8.37 -7.95
C ASP A 52 12.25 -9.29 -6.73
N SER A 53 11.23 -9.20 -5.86
CA SER A 53 11.23 -9.92 -4.57
C SER A 53 10.08 -10.92 -4.47
N ILE A 54 8.83 -10.44 -4.47
CA ILE A 54 7.67 -11.28 -4.10
C ILE A 54 7.36 -12.32 -5.20
N LEU A 55 7.18 -11.88 -6.44
CA LEU A 55 6.80 -12.76 -7.54
C LEU A 55 7.84 -13.85 -7.82
N PRO A 56 9.16 -13.57 -7.83
CA PRO A 56 10.18 -14.61 -7.98
C PRO A 56 10.16 -15.63 -6.85
N ALA A 57 9.96 -15.20 -5.59
CA ALA A 57 9.88 -16.12 -4.45
C ALA A 57 8.67 -17.06 -4.55
N PHE A 58 7.50 -16.53 -4.91
CA PHE A 58 6.29 -17.33 -5.13
C PHE A 58 6.49 -18.37 -6.25
N LYS A 59 7.08 -17.94 -7.38
CA LYS A 59 7.37 -18.83 -8.51
C LYS A 59 8.33 -19.96 -8.11
N ARG A 60 9.42 -19.66 -7.40
CA ARG A 60 10.39 -20.68 -6.94
C ARG A 60 9.75 -21.74 -6.04
N ARG A 61 8.79 -21.34 -5.21
CA ARG A 61 8.09 -22.24 -4.27
C ARG A 61 6.87 -22.94 -4.85
N GLY A 62 6.55 -22.71 -6.13
CA GLY A 62 5.35 -23.27 -6.76
C GLY A 62 4.04 -22.74 -6.14
N TRP A 63 4.08 -21.58 -5.48
CA TRP A 63 2.90 -20.97 -4.88
C TRP A 63 2.04 -20.24 -5.93
N ASP A 64 0.74 -20.15 -5.68
CA ASP A 64 -0.19 -19.47 -6.59
C ASP A 64 0.17 -17.98 -6.73
N THR A 65 0.46 -17.54 -7.95
CA THR A 65 0.79 -16.14 -8.23
C THR A 65 -0.44 -15.24 -8.40
N LYS A 66 -1.65 -15.81 -8.50
CA LYS A 66 -2.89 -15.02 -8.65
C LYS A 66 -3.13 -14.09 -7.47
N VAL A 67 -2.79 -14.51 -6.25
CA VAL A 67 -2.90 -13.66 -5.06
C VAL A 67 -2.00 -12.43 -5.16
N ILE A 68 -0.83 -12.55 -5.80
CA ILE A 68 0.09 -11.42 -6.02
C ILE A 68 -0.54 -10.41 -6.97
N GLU A 69 -1.11 -10.89 -8.08
CA GLU A 69 -1.80 -10.05 -9.06
C GLU A 69 -3.01 -9.32 -8.43
N GLN A 70 -3.77 -10.00 -7.58
CA GLN A 70 -4.87 -9.38 -6.84
C GLN A 70 -4.37 -8.28 -5.88
N GLN A 71 -3.27 -8.51 -5.16
CA GLN A 71 -2.70 -7.48 -4.27
C GLN A 71 -2.14 -6.28 -5.06
N ARG A 72 -1.47 -6.53 -6.18
CA ARG A 72 -1.01 -5.51 -7.12
C ARG A 72 -2.13 -4.58 -7.57
N ARG A 73 -3.25 -5.14 -8.03
CA ARG A 73 -4.46 -4.37 -8.42
C ARG A 73 -5.06 -3.60 -7.26
N LYS A 74 -5.18 -4.22 -6.08
CA LYS A 74 -5.69 -3.57 -4.88
C LYS A 74 -4.84 -2.36 -4.48
N LEU A 75 -3.52 -2.50 -4.58
CA LEU A 75 -2.58 -1.43 -4.27
C LEU A 75 -2.69 -0.29 -5.30
N ALA A 76 -2.76 -0.60 -6.60
CA ALA A 76 -3.00 0.40 -7.65
C ALA A 76 -4.29 1.20 -7.40
N LEU A 77 -5.40 0.52 -7.09
CA LEU A 77 -6.67 1.16 -6.73
C LEU A 77 -6.53 2.11 -5.54
N ARG A 78 -5.81 1.71 -4.49
CA ARG A 78 -5.56 2.55 -3.31
C ARG A 78 -4.76 3.80 -3.65
N HIS A 79 -3.73 3.69 -4.49
CA HIS A 79 -2.90 4.82 -4.87
C HIS A 79 -3.56 5.79 -5.86
N THR A 80 -4.58 5.32 -6.60
CA THR A 80 -5.24 6.11 -7.66
C THR A 80 -5.71 7.47 -7.16
N ALA A 81 -6.45 7.52 -6.05
CA ALA A 81 -7.03 8.76 -5.53
C ALA A 81 -5.96 9.84 -5.26
N TYR A 82 -4.81 9.41 -4.72
CA TYR A 82 -3.71 10.30 -4.39
C TYR A 82 -3.00 10.86 -5.62
N CYS A 83 -3.01 10.16 -6.76
CA CYS A 83 -2.36 10.62 -8.00
C CYS A 83 -3.15 11.72 -8.73
N TYR A 84 -4.40 11.97 -8.34
CA TYR A 84 -5.26 13.05 -8.87
C TYR A 84 -5.32 14.27 -7.94
N ARG A 85 -4.40 14.38 -6.98
CA ARG A 85 -4.26 15.57 -6.14
C ARG A 85 -3.83 16.78 -6.98
N PRO A 86 -4.22 18.01 -6.60
CA PRO A 86 -3.97 19.20 -7.42
C PRO A 86 -2.50 19.61 -7.42
N LEU A 87 -1.67 18.95 -6.60
CA LEU A 87 -0.24 19.19 -6.48
C LEU A 87 0.58 18.66 -7.68
N PHE A 88 0.00 17.81 -8.53
CA PHE A 88 0.67 17.25 -9.71
C PHE A 88 0.22 17.97 -10.98
N ASN A 89 1.19 18.41 -11.77
CA ASN A 89 0.94 18.90 -13.13
C ASN A 89 0.54 17.74 -14.08
N GLU A 90 0.16 18.06 -15.31
CA GLU A 90 -0.33 17.05 -16.26
C GLU A 90 0.73 16.02 -16.67
N VAL A 91 2.00 16.44 -16.80
CA VAL A 91 3.12 15.56 -17.13
C VAL A 91 3.36 14.55 -16.01
N GLU A 92 3.51 15.03 -14.78
CA GLU A 92 3.68 14.18 -13.60
C GLU A 92 2.50 13.25 -13.42
N ARG A 93 1.27 13.73 -13.64
CA ARG A 93 0.07 12.91 -13.53
C ARG A 93 0.06 11.79 -14.57
N THR A 94 0.51 12.06 -15.78
CA THR A 94 0.62 11.05 -16.85
C THR A 94 1.62 9.96 -16.47
N GLU A 95 2.78 10.34 -15.92
CA GLU A 95 3.76 9.38 -15.39
C GLU A 95 3.17 8.53 -14.25
N LEU A 96 2.45 9.16 -13.31
CA LEU A 96 1.82 8.44 -12.20
C LEU A 96 0.75 7.45 -12.69
N ILE A 97 -0.03 7.83 -13.70
CA ILE A 97 -1.04 6.94 -14.31
C ILE A 97 -0.37 5.74 -14.97
N ALA A 98 0.75 5.94 -15.68
CA ALA A 98 1.51 4.84 -16.27
C ALA A 98 2.00 3.87 -15.19
N LEU A 99 2.58 4.39 -14.11
CA LEU A 99 3.03 3.59 -12.96
C LEU A 99 1.89 2.85 -12.26
N LEU A 100 0.69 3.43 -12.17
CA LEU A 100 -0.48 2.75 -11.60
C LEU A 100 -0.92 1.55 -12.46
N LYS A 101 -0.88 1.69 -13.79
CA LYS A 101 -1.20 0.60 -14.72
C LYS A 101 -0.15 -0.50 -14.67
N GLU A 102 1.13 -0.13 -14.62
CA GLU A 102 2.24 -1.07 -14.43
C GLU A 102 2.13 -1.81 -13.09
N LEU A 103 1.73 -1.10 -12.02
CA LEU A 103 1.52 -1.71 -10.72
C LEU A 103 0.39 -2.74 -10.73
N GLY A 104 -0.72 -2.50 -11.43
CA GLY A 104 -1.80 -3.48 -11.54
C GLY A 104 -3.00 -2.97 -12.34
N ASP A 105 -2.90 -2.98 -13.66
CA ASP A 105 -3.98 -2.58 -14.56
C ASP A 105 -5.21 -3.49 -14.43
N SER A 106 -6.38 -2.87 -14.44
CA SER A 106 -7.67 -3.56 -14.33
C SER A 106 -8.82 -2.67 -14.77
N PRO A 107 -9.96 -3.23 -15.18
CA PRO A 107 -11.16 -2.44 -15.49
C PRO A 107 -11.57 -1.53 -14.33
N ALA A 108 -11.47 -2.03 -13.09
CA ALA A 108 -11.75 -1.26 -11.88
C ALA A 108 -10.80 -0.06 -11.73
N LEU A 109 -9.50 -0.24 -12.02
CA LEU A 109 -8.52 0.84 -11.98
C LEU A 109 -8.86 1.93 -13.00
N ARG A 110 -9.11 1.52 -14.25
CA ARG A 110 -9.46 2.44 -15.35
C ARG A 110 -10.74 3.22 -15.05
N PHE A 111 -11.75 2.55 -14.49
CA PHE A 111 -12.98 3.20 -14.05
C PHE A 111 -12.73 4.20 -12.91
N ARG A 112 -11.93 3.84 -11.91
CA ARG A 112 -11.57 4.75 -10.81
C ARG A 112 -10.77 5.96 -11.29
N MET A 113 -9.90 5.78 -12.27
CA MET A 113 -9.18 6.87 -12.94
C MET A 113 -10.14 7.83 -13.65
N LEU A 114 -11.12 7.30 -14.39
CA LEU A 114 -12.16 8.11 -15.04
C LEU A 114 -12.94 8.94 -14.01
N LEU A 115 -13.45 8.31 -12.96
CA LEU A 115 -14.17 9.01 -11.90
C LEU A 115 -13.31 10.05 -11.17
N SER A 116 -12.01 9.77 -11.01
CA SER A 116 -11.07 10.73 -10.39
C SER A 116 -10.82 11.94 -11.29
N LYS A 117 -10.82 11.77 -12.63
CA LYS A 117 -10.80 12.90 -13.58
C LYS A 117 -12.07 13.76 -13.48
N LEU A 118 -13.22 13.13 -13.24
CA LEU A 118 -14.52 13.79 -13.08
C LEU A 118 -14.72 14.46 -11.70
N GLY A 119 -13.71 14.47 -10.82
CA GLY A 119 -13.77 15.15 -9.53
C GLY A 119 -14.14 14.27 -8.33
N PHE A 120 -14.47 12.99 -8.53
CA PHE A 120 -14.85 12.07 -7.44
C PHE A 120 -13.68 11.57 -6.59
N ARG A 121 -12.49 12.17 -6.70
CA ARG A 121 -11.29 11.77 -5.93
C ARG A 121 -11.53 11.78 -4.41
N ALA A 122 -12.28 12.75 -3.89
CA ALA A 122 -12.48 12.94 -2.45
C ALA A 122 -13.26 11.78 -1.83
N VAL A 123 -14.25 11.24 -2.57
CA VAL A 123 -14.99 10.04 -2.18
C VAL A 123 -14.05 8.86 -2.03
N PHE A 124 -13.12 8.69 -2.98
CA PHE A 124 -12.15 7.61 -2.94
C PHE A 124 -11.10 7.75 -1.84
N GLU A 125 -10.67 8.96 -1.50
CA GLU A 125 -9.79 9.18 -0.35
C GLU A 125 -10.54 8.89 0.96
N TRP A 126 -11.80 9.34 1.05
CA TRP A 126 -12.67 9.09 2.20
C TRP A 126 -12.91 7.60 2.43
N THR A 127 -13.25 6.82 1.40
CA THR A 127 -13.47 5.37 1.54
C THR A 127 -12.23 4.64 2.06
N ILE A 128 -11.03 5.00 1.57
CA ILE A 128 -9.77 4.44 2.07
C ILE A 128 -9.56 4.80 3.55
N SER A 129 -9.84 6.05 3.94
CA SER A 129 -9.69 6.48 5.33
C SER A 129 -10.70 5.81 6.28
N MET A 130 -11.94 5.60 5.81
CA MET A 130 -12.99 4.94 6.59
C MET A 130 -12.70 3.46 6.80
N GLU A 131 -12.18 2.75 5.80
CA GLU A 131 -11.78 1.34 5.96
C GLU A 131 -10.79 1.20 7.12
N LEU A 132 -9.82 2.12 7.24
CA LEU A 132 -8.84 2.13 8.32
C LEU A 132 -9.47 2.46 9.68
N ARG A 133 -10.37 3.45 9.73
CA ARG A 133 -11.08 3.82 10.97
C ARG A 133 -11.96 2.68 11.48
N LEU A 134 -12.73 2.05 10.59
CA LEU A 134 -13.58 0.90 10.91
C LEU A 134 -12.75 -0.27 11.44
N LYS A 135 -11.63 -0.59 10.78
CA LYS A 135 -10.68 -1.61 11.27
C LYS A 135 -10.15 -1.28 12.66
N GLY A 136 -9.84 0.00 12.92
CA GLY A 136 -9.41 0.46 14.23
C GLY A 136 -10.50 0.27 15.31
N MET A 137 -11.73 0.67 15.01
CA MET A 137 -12.87 0.53 15.92
C MET A 137 -13.17 -0.93 16.25
N VAL A 138 -13.20 -1.81 15.25
CA VAL A 138 -13.46 -3.25 15.44
C VAL A 138 -12.36 -3.89 16.30
N LYS A 139 -11.09 -3.58 16.03
CA LYS A 139 -9.97 -4.08 16.84
C LYS A 139 -10.05 -3.57 18.28
N GLY A 140 -10.38 -2.29 18.47
CA GLY A 140 -10.57 -1.70 19.80
C GLY A 140 -11.67 -2.43 20.57
N TRP A 141 -12.84 -2.61 19.96
CA TRP A 141 -13.96 -3.31 20.58
C TRP A 141 -13.63 -4.77 20.93
N LEU A 142 -12.99 -5.51 20.01
CA LEU A 142 -12.55 -6.88 20.27
C LEU A 142 -11.54 -6.96 21.42
N SER A 143 -10.61 -6.00 21.50
CA SER A 143 -9.63 -5.96 22.60
C SER A 143 -10.30 -5.68 23.95
N THR A 144 -11.30 -4.79 23.99
CA THR A 144 -12.07 -4.50 25.21
C THR A 144 -12.86 -5.73 25.66
N LEU A 145 -13.52 -6.43 24.73
CA LEU A 145 -14.24 -7.67 25.02
C LEU A 145 -13.30 -8.77 25.54
N GLN A 146 -12.14 -8.95 24.91
CA GLN A 146 -11.16 -9.95 25.33
C GLN A 146 -10.61 -9.67 26.73
N ASN A 147 -10.37 -8.39 27.05
CA ASN A 147 -9.93 -7.97 28.38
C ASN A 147 -11.02 -8.18 29.44
N TYR A 148 -12.28 -7.86 29.12
CA TYR A 148 -13.42 -8.11 29.99
C TYR A 148 -13.60 -9.62 30.29
N LEU A 149 -13.57 -10.47 29.27
CA LEU A 149 -13.68 -11.92 29.44
C LEU A 149 -12.52 -12.49 30.27
N ARG A 150 -11.28 -12.03 30.05
CA ARG A 150 -10.12 -12.42 30.87
C ARG A 150 -10.26 -12.00 32.33
N SER A 151 -10.84 -10.83 32.61
CA SER A 151 -11.06 -10.35 33.98
C SER A 151 -12.10 -11.18 34.75
N GLN A 152 -13.05 -11.82 34.05
CA GLN A 152 -14.03 -12.70 34.69
C GLN A 152 -13.52 -14.13 34.94
N THR A 153 -12.54 -14.59 34.16
CA THR A 153 -11.94 -15.93 34.33
C THR A 153 -10.79 -15.96 35.34
N ALA A 154 -10.37 -14.81 35.87
CA ALA A 154 -9.23 -14.67 36.77
C ALA A 154 -9.63 -14.46 38.25
N GLY A 155 -10.92 -14.58 38.58
CA GLY A 155 -11.45 -14.61 39.95
C GLY A 155 -12.10 -15.95 40.24
#